data_AF-A0A2E9DW00-F1
#
_entry.id   AF-A0A2E9DW00-F1
#
_cell.length_a   1.000
_cell.length_b   1.000
_cell.length_c   1.000
_cell.angle_alpha   90.00
_cell.angle_beta   90.00
_cell.angle_gamma   90.00
#
_symmetry.space_group_name_H-M   'P 1'
#
loop_
_entity.id
_entity.type
_entity.pdbx_description
1 polymer ?
#
loop_
_entity_poly.entity_id
_entity_poly.type
_entity_poly.pdbx_seq_one_letter_code
_entity_poly.pdbx_strand_id
1 'polypeptide(L)'
;MKNYFKFLLMFMGLISYSQQYQWTGASGNNDFFNELNWKHTATSEIPLENTINPGQIIEFELFITCEVIADDEINLGENGKINVINGQLNGHSVSGLGQVILGDSSYFNLNGSYPIGGGVTVIFESNTSWVRLNNIEPTTAYYYYHDSFYHDNQTLSYPENLRIDNYYHNGSVIRPNIVSKPLLKIFSDFNLNGEFGNISNSDLFIDESIPAYLNNDISSFILKRGHMVTFAENNDGTGNSKVFIASEEDIIVEELSNYLNNKISFIRVLPWNWVSKKGTAGDIQYMNNDWFYKWSNNGSSDLDREYAPMAWGKGAADDENDIEIIVDKYKSTHLLAFNEPDDCNGQSGQYGNMCVVDTSLTYYKNLLKSGLRMVSPACRQGAVFDWLNEFNSKAIEQNIRIDVIAVHWYDWASNPENSPNANPQDVFNRFVNYLESVHEMFGLPIWITEFNANRHRNEWVHRQFLQLALPFLEETNYIERYSFFPPTTQVANFFDSNDSFTQIGELYNEFMSTKSITETRYVSSSNLDSENYNFEQIECNPDDEFLSINSLELDEEIIIYPNPSSDYININTEEEIWKLQIIKMNGEKIDLSPSGNGIDISFLSKGIYILNFNNRIIKFVKN
;
A
#
# COMPACT_ATOMS: atom_id res chain seq x y z
N MET A 1 20.98 79.10 9.39
CA MET A 1 21.33 77.69 9.67
C MET A 1 20.65 77.31 10.98
N LYS A 2 19.78 76.32 11.15
CA LYS A 2 19.12 75.30 10.33
C LYS A 2 17.85 74.95 11.12
N ASN A 3 16.66 74.99 10.52
CA ASN A 3 15.45 74.44 11.12
C ASN A 3 15.47 72.93 10.93
N TYR A 4 15.44 72.16 12.02
CA TYR A 4 15.28 70.72 11.98
C TYR A 4 13.82 70.37 12.27
N PHE A 5 13.05 70.11 11.22
CA PHE A 5 11.78 69.39 11.31
C PHE A 5 12.10 67.91 11.53
N LYS A 6 11.72 67.36 12.69
CA LYS A 6 11.71 65.90 12.90
C LYS A 6 10.42 65.35 12.31
N PHE A 7 10.52 64.62 11.20
CA PHE A 7 9.46 63.73 10.73
C PHE A 7 9.49 62.48 11.62
N LEU A 8 8.42 62.25 12.38
CA LEU A 8 8.16 60.97 13.03
C LEU A 8 7.47 60.09 11.98
N LEU A 9 8.23 59.24 11.29
CA LEU A 9 7.65 58.19 10.45
C LEU A 9 7.09 57.11 11.38
N MET A 10 5.77 57.04 11.46
CA MET A 10 5.06 55.95 12.13
C MET A 10 4.93 54.82 11.11
N PHE A 11 5.81 53.81 11.18
CA PHE A 11 5.62 52.55 10.47
C PHE A 11 4.46 51.82 11.15
N MET A 12 3.25 51.95 10.61
CA MET A 12 2.20 50.95 10.84
C MET A 12 2.62 49.72 10.04
N GLY A 13 3.24 48.75 10.71
CA GLY A 13 3.30 47.40 10.18
C GLY A 13 1.87 46.89 10.09
N LEU A 14 1.29 46.86 8.89
CA LEU A 14 0.14 46.02 8.62
C LEU A 14 0.65 44.59 8.69
N ILE A 15 0.35 43.91 9.79
CA ILE A 15 0.41 42.46 9.85
C ILE A 15 -0.73 42.01 8.93
N SER A 16 -0.44 41.72 7.66
CA SER A 16 -1.40 41.05 6.80
C SER A 16 -1.49 39.61 7.31
N TYR A 17 -2.57 39.29 8.00
CA TYR A 17 -2.93 37.90 8.20
C TYR A 17 -3.24 37.33 6.79
N SER A 18 -2.51 36.29 6.39
CA SER A 18 -2.88 35.53 5.20
C SER A 18 -4.32 35.04 5.39
N GLN A 19 -5.17 35.22 4.38
CA GLN A 19 -6.52 34.67 4.45
C GLN A 19 -6.40 33.15 4.47
N GLN A 20 -7.17 32.50 5.34
CA GLN A 20 -7.15 31.06 5.53
C GLN A 20 -8.57 30.55 5.44
N TYR A 21 -8.80 29.55 4.58
CA TYR A 21 -10.09 28.91 4.41
C TYR A 21 -9.97 27.42 4.62
N GLN A 22 -10.94 26.84 5.30
CA GLN A 22 -11.05 25.41 5.52
C GLN A 22 -12.21 24.83 4.72
N TRP A 23 -12.00 23.62 4.20
CA TRP A 23 -13.03 22.83 3.57
C TRP A 23 -14.11 22.43 4.57
N THR A 24 -15.36 22.42 4.13
CA THR A 24 -16.53 22.03 4.93
C THR A 24 -17.48 21.09 4.21
N GLY A 25 -17.47 21.08 2.87
CA GLY A 25 -18.46 20.36 2.06
C GLY A 25 -19.91 20.81 2.28
N ALA A 26 -20.14 22.00 2.85
CA ALA A 26 -21.45 22.44 3.34
C ALA A 26 -22.55 22.52 2.25
N SER A 27 -22.17 22.59 0.97
CA SER A 27 -23.13 22.59 -0.13
C SER A 27 -23.61 21.19 -0.56
N GLY A 28 -23.09 20.12 0.06
CA GLY A 28 -23.45 18.73 -0.23
C GLY A 28 -22.80 18.15 -1.49
N ASN A 29 -21.75 18.79 -2.01
CA ASN A 29 -20.89 18.27 -3.06
C ASN A 29 -19.41 18.42 -2.68
N ASN A 30 -18.53 17.81 -3.46
CA ASN A 30 -17.08 17.80 -3.26
C ASN A 30 -16.33 18.76 -4.22
N ASP A 31 -17.03 19.69 -4.86
CA ASP A 31 -16.43 20.63 -5.81
C ASP A 31 -15.56 21.67 -5.11
N PHE A 32 -14.26 21.64 -5.40
CA PHE A 32 -13.24 22.56 -4.92
C PHE A 32 -13.57 24.02 -5.26
N PHE A 33 -14.12 24.28 -6.44
CA PHE A 33 -14.37 25.64 -6.94
C PHE A 33 -15.71 26.22 -6.49
N ASN A 34 -16.49 25.46 -5.72
CA ASN A 34 -17.72 25.96 -5.13
C ASN A 34 -17.40 26.64 -3.78
N GLU A 35 -17.37 27.97 -3.76
CA GLU A 35 -16.98 28.73 -2.57
C GLU A 35 -17.86 28.42 -1.33
N LEU A 36 -19.11 27.97 -1.52
CA LEU A 36 -19.99 27.57 -0.42
C LEU A 36 -19.47 26.38 0.40
N ASN A 37 -18.51 25.61 -0.15
CA ASN A 37 -17.85 24.53 0.57
C ASN A 37 -16.71 25.01 1.47
N TRP A 38 -16.37 26.29 1.47
CA TRP A 38 -15.26 26.84 2.24
C TRP A 38 -15.74 27.82 3.30
N LYS A 39 -15.05 27.85 4.45
CA LYS A 39 -15.26 28.86 5.50
C LYS A 39 -13.93 29.46 5.94
N HIS A 40 -13.89 30.77 6.14
CA HIS A 40 -12.72 31.46 6.66
C HIS A 40 -12.45 30.97 8.09
N THR A 41 -11.22 30.57 8.41
CA THR A 41 -10.89 29.88 9.67
C THR A 41 -11.19 30.71 10.91
N ALA A 42 -11.01 32.04 10.84
CA ALA A 42 -11.23 32.93 11.99
C ALA A 42 -12.65 33.51 12.10
N THR A 43 -13.38 33.65 10.99
CA THR A 43 -14.66 34.38 10.94
C THR A 43 -15.84 33.49 10.59
N SER A 44 -15.58 32.26 10.11
CA SER A 44 -16.57 31.34 9.54
C SER A 44 -17.35 31.92 8.35
N GLU A 45 -16.86 32.99 7.74
CA GLU A 45 -17.47 33.58 6.54
C GLU A 45 -17.05 32.81 5.29
N ILE A 46 -17.97 32.68 4.33
CA ILE A 46 -17.72 32.08 3.03
C ILE A 46 -16.77 33.00 2.23
N PRO A 47 -15.82 32.47 1.42
CA PRO A 47 -15.03 33.28 0.50
C PRO A 47 -15.91 34.19 -0.37
N LEU A 48 -15.33 35.32 -0.80
CA LEU A 48 -16.02 36.20 -1.74
C LEU A 48 -16.25 35.46 -3.06
N GLU A 49 -17.38 35.74 -3.70
CA GLU A 49 -17.74 35.14 -4.99
C GLU A 49 -16.62 35.38 -6.03
N ASN A 50 -16.28 34.35 -6.79
CA ASN A 50 -15.24 34.33 -7.82
C ASN A 50 -13.80 34.42 -7.32
N THR A 51 -13.54 34.06 -6.05
CA THR A 51 -12.18 34.01 -5.50
C THR A 51 -11.54 32.62 -5.58
N ILE A 52 -12.34 31.56 -5.75
CA ILE A 52 -11.85 30.19 -5.95
C ILE A 52 -12.47 29.66 -7.24
N ASN A 53 -11.93 30.10 -8.38
CA ASN A 53 -12.43 29.75 -9.71
C ASN A 53 -11.37 29.00 -10.53
N PRO A 54 -11.78 28.14 -11.48
CA PRO A 54 -10.87 27.45 -12.41
C PRO A 54 -9.86 28.40 -13.08
N GLY A 55 -8.58 28.06 -12.99
CA GLY A 55 -7.45 28.79 -13.60
C GLY A 55 -7.18 30.20 -13.06
N GLN A 56 -8.00 30.72 -12.14
CA GLN A 56 -7.78 32.01 -11.49
C GLN A 56 -6.74 31.87 -10.38
N ILE A 57 -5.93 32.92 -10.20
CA ILE A 57 -4.86 32.91 -9.19
C ILE A 57 -5.46 32.93 -7.78
N ILE A 58 -5.11 31.93 -6.98
CA ILE A 58 -5.43 31.83 -5.56
C ILE A 58 -4.21 32.32 -4.75
N GLU A 59 -4.37 33.39 -3.98
CA GLU A 59 -3.31 34.06 -3.19
C GLU A 59 -3.42 33.82 -1.67
N PHE A 60 -4.15 32.81 -1.27
CA PHE A 60 -4.44 32.50 0.12
C PHE A 60 -4.31 31.00 0.41
N GLU A 61 -4.45 30.65 1.67
CA GLU A 61 -4.21 29.30 2.15
C GLU A 61 -5.52 28.54 2.34
N LEU A 62 -5.56 27.32 1.81
CA LEU A 62 -6.69 26.41 1.81
C LEU A 62 -6.33 25.15 2.61
N PHE A 63 -7.26 24.65 3.40
CA PHE A 63 -7.08 23.42 4.20
C PHE A 63 -8.15 22.37 3.85
N ILE A 64 -7.69 21.16 3.56
CA ILE A 64 -8.51 20.03 3.12
C ILE A 64 -8.28 18.85 4.05
N THR A 65 -9.38 18.36 4.64
CA THR A 65 -9.39 17.22 5.58
C THR A 65 -10.29 16.07 5.12
N CYS A 66 -10.87 16.20 3.94
CA CYS A 66 -11.82 15.25 3.36
C CYS A 66 -11.50 15.03 1.88
N GLU A 67 -12.34 14.27 1.18
CA GLU A 67 -12.27 14.19 -0.28
C GLU A 67 -12.79 15.49 -0.93
N VAL A 68 -11.98 16.04 -1.83
CA VAL A 68 -12.27 17.24 -2.62
C VAL A 68 -11.91 16.98 -4.08
N ILE A 69 -12.72 17.48 -5.00
CA ILE A 69 -12.56 17.32 -6.45
C ILE A 69 -12.39 18.70 -7.10
N ALA A 70 -11.30 18.89 -7.83
CA ALA A 70 -11.03 20.03 -8.69
C ALA A 70 -10.90 19.55 -10.14
N ASP A 71 -12.03 19.50 -10.86
CA ASP A 71 -12.07 18.98 -12.24
C ASP A 71 -11.32 19.85 -13.26
N ASP A 72 -11.00 21.09 -12.90
CA ASP A 72 -10.25 22.05 -13.71
C ASP A 72 -8.90 22.43 -13.05
N GLU A 73 -8.09 23.20 -13.76
CA GLU A 73 -6.79 23.67 -13.29
C GLU A 73 -6.91 24.53 -12.02
N ILE A 74 -6.11 24.20 -10.99
CA ILE A 74 -5.87 25.05 -9.83
C ILE A 74 -4.63 25.91 -10.09
N ASN A 75 -4.75 27.24 -10.02
CA ASN A 75 -3.64 28.16 -10.24
C ASN A 75 -3.26 28.86 -8.93
N LEU A 76 -2.12 28.49 -8.34
CA LEU A 76 -1.65 29.04 -7.06
C LEU A 76 -0.67 30.20 -7.28
N GLY A 77 -0.99 31.36 -6.69
CA GLY A 77 -0.08 32.51 -6.62
C GLY A 77 1.10 32.27 -5.68
N GLU A 78 2.00 33.24 -5.54
CA GLU A 78 3.19 33.11 -4.68
C GLU A 78 2.84 32.88 -3.20
N ASN A 79 1.69 33.39 -2.75
CA ASN A 79 1.17 33.18 -1.40
C ASN A 79 0.13 32.06 -1.32
N GLY A 80 -0.25 31.47 -2.46
CA GLY A 80 -1.24 30.42 -2.57
C GLY A 80 -0.74 29.11 -1.98
N LYS A 81 -1.51 28.54 -1.07
CA LYS A 81 -1.17 27.27 -0.41
C LYS A 81 -2.37 26.36 -0.33
N ILE A 82 -2.15 25.07 -0.52
CA ILE A 82 -3.13 24.01 -0.22
C ILE A 82 -2.49 23.08 0.79
N ASN A 83 -3.06 22.99 1.98
CA ASN A 83 -2.71 21.99 2.97
C ASN A 83 -3.75 20.87 2.88
N VAL A 84 -3.30 19.65 2.60
CA VAL A 84 -4.11 18.45 2.69
C VAL A 84 -3.61 17.67 3.90
N ILE A 85 -4.52 17.35 4.83
CA ILE A 85 -4.18 16.56 6.02
C ILE A 85 -5.34 15.61 6.35
N ASN A 86 -5.05 14.30 6.45
CA ASN A 86 -6.05 13.23 6.56
C ASN A 86 -7.13 13.26 5.46
N GLY A 87 -6.82 13.88 4.32
CA GLY A 87 -7.76 14.15 3.24
C GLY A 87 -7.21 13.77 1.87
N GLN A 88 -8.02 14.01 0.84
CA GLN A 88 -7.65 13.71 -0.54
C GLN A 88 -8.11 14.84 -1.46
N LEU A 89 -7.19 15.37 -2.25
CA LEU A 89 -7.50 16.28 -3.35
C LEU A 89 -7.34 15.55 -4.68
N ASN A 90 -8.45 15.35 -5.38
CA ASN A 90 -8.48 14.84 -6.75
C ASN A 90 -8.55 16.04 -7.71
N GLY A 91 -7.44 16.39 -8.36
CA GLY A 91 -7.35 17.52 -9.27
C GLY A 91 -7.13 17.14 -10.74
N HIS A 92 -7.39 18.07 -11.64
CA HIS A 92 -6.90 17.97 -13.02
C HIS A 92 -5.41 18.28 -13.10
N SER A 93 -5.04 19.51 -12.75
CA SER A 93 -3.65 19.99 -12.71
C SER A 93 -3.51 21.14 -11.71
N VAL A 94 -2.29 21.37 -11.23
CA VAL A 94 -1.92 22.53 -10.42
C VAL A 94 -0.81 23.31 -11.11
N SER A 95 -0.94 24.63 -11.18
CA SER A 95 0.04 25.53 -11.79
C SER A 95 0.30 26.76 -10.93
N GLY A 96 1.17 27.65 -11.42
CA GLY A 96 1.58 28.87 -10.73
C GLY A 96 2.89 28.73 -9.95
N LEU A 97 2.99 29.45 -8.83
CA LEU A 97 4.20 29.60 -8.00
C LEU A 97 3.98 29.21 -6.52
N GLY A 98 2.79 28.69 -6.19
CA GLY A 98 2.42 28.36 -4.82
C GLY A 98 2.83 26.95 -4.37
N GLN A 99 2.28 26.54 -3.23
CA GLN A 99 2.68 25.30 -2.55
C GLN A 99 1.48 24.37 -2.30
N VAL A 100 1.71 23.07 -2.46
CA VAL A 100 0.81 22.01 -1.96
C VAL A 100 1.54 21.28 -0.84
N ILE A 101 0.99 21.26 0.36
CA ILE A 101 1.57 20.70 1.57
C ILE A 101 0.74 19.46 1.94
N LEU A 102 1.39 18.32 2.06
CA LEU A 102 0.78 17.02 2.32
C LEU A 102 1.20 16.52 3.71
N GLY A 103 0.26 16.60 4.65
CA GLY A 103 0.41 16.13 6.02
C GLY A 103 0.20 14.63 6.18
N ASP A 104 -0.20 14.21 7.37
CA ASP A 104 -0.50 12.80 7.66
C ASP A 104 -1.64 12.27 6.78
N SER A 105 -1.52 11.03 6.30
CA SER A 105 -2.55 10.33 5.50
C SER A 105 -3.18 11.22 4.41
N SER A 106 -2.34 11.90 3.62
CA SER A 106 -2.76 12.92 2.65
C SER A 106 -2.47 12.53 1.22
N TYR A 107 -3.45 12.70 0.34
CA TYR A 107 -3.38 12.16 -1.02
C TYR A 107 -3.69 13.23 -2.06
N PHE A 108 -2.75 13.50 -2.94
CA PHE A 108 -2.96 14.45 -4.03
C PHE A 108 -2.91 13.73 -5.37
N ASN A 109 -4.07 13.57 -6.00
CA ASN A 109 -4.23 12.76 -7.20
C ASN A 109 -4.52 13.67 -8.39
N LEU A 110 -3.74 13.54 -9.46
CA LEU A 110 -3.82 14.40 -10.64
C LEU A 110 -4.06 13.57 -11.91
N ASN A 111 -4.95 14.03 -12.77
CA ASN A 111 -5.33 13.33 -14.01
C ASN A 111 -4.96 14.05 -15.31
N GLY A 112 -4.44 15.29 -15.25
CA GLY A 112 -4.03 16.06 -16.42
C GLY A 112 -2.76 15.49 -17.09
N SER A 113 -2.55 15.83 -18.36
CA SER A 113 -1.34 15.46 -19.12
C SER A 113 -0.10 16.27 -18.71
N TYR A 114 -0.31 17.43 -18.09
CA TYR A 114 0.72 18.27 -17.48
C TYR A 114 0.30 18.60 -16.04
N PRO A 115 0.32 17.60 -15.14
CA PRO A 115 -0.36 17.69 -13.85
C PRO A 115 0.24 18.74 -12.90
N ILE A 116 1.56 18.97 -12.95
CA ILE A 116 2.25 19.90 -12.05
C ILE A 116 3.00 20.95 -12.89
N GLY A 117 2.66 22.23 -12.70
CA GLY A 117 3.37 23.34 -13.32
C GLY A 117 4.75 23.56 -12.68
N GLY A 118 5.75 23.93 -13.49
CA GLY A 118 7.15 23.97 -13.05
C GLY A 118 7.51 25.00 -11.95
N GLY A 119 6.57 25.84 -11.51
CA GLY A 119 6.75 26.73 -10.37
C GLY A 119 6.09 26.25 -9.08
N VAL A 120 5.30 25.17 -9.13
CA VAL A 120 4.60 24.62 -7.97
C VAL A 120 5.54 23.73 -7.18
N THR A 121 5.53 23.93 -5.86
CA THR A 121 6.23 23.09 -4.90
C THR A 121 5.24 22.16 -4.20
N VAL A 122 5.55 20.87 -4.15
CA VAL A 122 4.83 19.89 -3.33
C VAL A 122 5.72 19.52 -2.14
N ILE A 123 5.22 19.76 -0.92
CA ILE A 123 5.94 19.52 0.33
C ILE A 123 5.29 18.33 1.03
N PHE A 124 6.06 17.28 1.28
CA PHE A 124 5.64 16.16 2.10
C PHE A 124 6.06 16.39 3.55
N GLU A 125 5.11 16.36 4.49
CA GLU A 125 5.39 16.40 5.94
C GLU A 125 5.31 15.00 6.57
N SER A 126 4.72 14.03 5.87
CA SER A 126 4.48 12.67 6.37
C SER A 126 4.83 11.60 5.34
N ASN A 127 5.40 10.47 5.80
CA ASN A 127 5.64 9.29 4.97
C ASN A 127 4.40 8.46 4.63
N THR A 128 3.24 8.86 5.16
CA THR A 128 1.93 8.23 4.87
C THR A 128 1.14 8.95 3.77
N SER A 129 1.77 9.93 3.12
CA SER A 129 1.18 10.74 2.06
C SER A 129 1.77 10.42 0.69
N TRP A 130 1.06 10.77 -0.38
CA TRP A 130 1.56 10.63 -1.74
C TRP A 130 0.98 11.65 -2.71
N VAL A 131 1.67 11.79 -3.84
CA VAL A 131 1.12 12.32 -5.08
C VAL A 131 0.89 11.17 -6.06
N ARG A 132 -0.29 11.10 -6.66
CA ARG A 132 -0.59 10.14 -7.74
C ARG A 132 -0.76 10.90 -9.05
N LEU A 133 -0.02 10.51 -10.07
CA LEU A 133 -0.22 11.02 -11.43
C LEU A 133 -0.86 9.90 -12.25
N ASN A 134 -2.16 10.01 -12.53
CA ASN A 134 -2.94 8.90 -13.11
C ASN A 134 -2.54 8.54 -14.55
N ASN A 135 -1.97 9.50 -15.28
CA ASN A 135 -1.67 9.38 -16.71
C ASN A 135 -0.20 9.68 -17.04
N ILE A 136 0.69 9.62 -16.04
CA ILE A 136 2.13 9.82 -16.21
C ILE A 136 2.88 8.62 -15.65
N GLU A 137 3.59 7.90 -16.52
CA GLU A 137 4.47 6.78 -16.17
C GLU A 137 5.63 7.22 -15.25
N PRO A 138 6.16 6.32 -14.39
CA PRO A 138 7.23 6.64 -13.44
C PRO A 138 8.46 7.34 -14.02
N THR A 139 8.99 6.90 -15.17
CA THR A 139 10.16 7.53 -15.81
C THR A 139 9.85 8.96 -16.24
N THR A 140 8.66 9.19 -16.79
CA THR A 140 8.20 10.53 -17.19
C THR A 140 7.99 11.40 -15.95
N ALA A 141 7.42 10.85 -14.88
CA ALA A 141 7.22 11.56 -13.63
C ALA A 141 8.55 12.00 -13.00
N TYR A 142 9.52 11.08 -12.96
CA TYR A 142 10.88 11.38 -12.55
C TYR A 142 11.47 12.49 -13.41
N TYR A 143 11.48 12.35 -14.74
CA TYR A 143 12.15 13.29 -15.62
C TYR A 143 11.62 14.72 -15.53
N TYR A 144 10.30 14.91 -15.43
CA TYR A 144 9.67 16.24 -15.50
C TYR A 144 9.31 16.87 -14.15
N TYR A 145 9.09 16.08 -13.10
CA TYR A 145 8.51 16.59 -11.85
C TYR A 145 9.36 16.33 -10.60
N HIS A 146 10.50 15.62 -10.70
CA HIS A 146 11.31 15.30 -9.52
C HIS A 146 11.72 16.53 -8.69
N ASP A 147 12.00 17.66 -9.36
CA ASP A 147 12.39 18.91 -8.70
C ASP A 147 11.24 19.60 -7.93
N SER A 148 9.99 19.15 -8.12
CA SER A 148 8.83 19.73 -7.43
C SER A 148 8.62 19.18 -6.02
N PHE A 149 9.30 18.10 -5.61
CA PHE A 149 9.02 17.40 -4.35
C PHE A 149 10.01 17.74 -3.24
N TYR A 150 9.50 18.12 -2.08
CA TYR A 150 10.31 18.60 -0.95
C TYR A 150 9.91 17.94 0.37
N HIS A 151 10.87 17.89 1.30
CA HIS A 151 10.66 17.58 2.71
C HIS A 151 11.65 18.44 3.53
N ASP A 152 11.21 19.05 4.63
CA ASP A 152 12.05 19.92 5.47
C ASP A 152 12.83 21.01 4.68
N ASN A 153 12.16 21.62 3.69
CA ASN A 153 12.75 22.62 2.76
C ASN A 153 13.93 22.10 1.91
N GLN A 154 14.09 20.78 1.78
CA GLN A 154 15.06 20.15 0.89
C GLN A 154 14.35 19.38 -0.22
N THR A 155 14.85 19.48 -1.45
CA THR A 155 14.36 18.68 -2.57
C THR A 155 14.64 17.21 -2.31
N LEU A 156 13.63 16.36 -2.52
CA LEU A 156 13.77 14.92 -2.42
C LEU A 156 14.46 14.35 -3.67
N SER A 157 15.29 13.33 -3.48
CA SER A 157 16.11 12.68 -4.50
C SER A 157 15.78 11.20 -4.60
N TYR A 158 15.45 10.75 -5.81
CA TYR A 158 15.24 9.33 -6.10
C TYR A 158 16.59 8.61 -6.27
N PRO A 159 16.77 7.38 -5.75
CA PRO A 159 15.83 6.60 -4.93
C PRO A 159 16.04 6.77 -3.41
N GLU A 160 16.91 7.69 -2.97
CA GLU A 160 17.37 7.79 -1.57
C GLU A 160 16.21 8.10 -0.61
N ASN A 161 15.58 9.25 -0.77
CA ASN A 161 14.48 9.73 0.07
C ASN A 161 13.21 10.07 -0.75
N LEU A 162 13.21 9.77 -2.05
CA LEU A 162 12.03 9.80 -2.91
C LEU A 162 11.78 8.40 -3.49
N ARG A 163 10.54 7.94 -3.42
CA ARG A 163 10.10 6.70 -4.04
C ARG A 163 9.08 7.01 -5.13
N ILE A 164 9.25 6.36 -6.28
CA ILE A 164 8.32 6.46 -7.42
C ILE A 164 7.88 5.03 -7.80
N ASP A 165 6.62 4.73 -7.53
CA ASP A 165 5.99 3.45 -7.83
C ASP A 165 5.13 3.54 -9.08
N ASN A 166 4.86 2.38 -9.64
CA ASN A 166 3.86 2.22 -10.68
C ASN A 166 2.46 2.50 -10.11
N TYR A 167 1.59 3.09 -10.92
CA TYR A 167 0.15 3.07 -10.72
C TYR A 167 -0.50 2.45 -11.95
N TYR A 168 -0.31 1.12 -12.06
CA TYR A 168 -0.66 0.34 -13.24
C TYR A 168 0.03 0.91 -14.50
N HIS A 169 -0.55 0.68 -15.67
CA HIS A 169 0.14 0.85 -16.95
C HIS A 169 0.64 2.28 -17.22
N ASN A 170 -0.18 3.30 -16.94
CA ASN A 170 0.10 4.67 -17.37
C ASN A 170 0.28 5.65 -16.20
N GLY A 171 0.28 5.18 -14.96
CA GLY A 171 0.29 6.04 -13.80
C GLY A 171 1.53 5.86 -12.92
N SER A 172 1.73 6.81 -12.01
CA SER A 172 2.76 6.74 -10.99
C SER A 172 2.27 7.23 -9.64
N VAL A 173 2.87 6.68 -8.57
CA VAL A 173 2.72 7.17 -7.19
C VAL A 173 4.08 7.66 -6.72
N ILE A 174 4.16 8.93 -6.36
CA ILE A 174 5.33 9.58 -5.79
C ILE A 174 5.10 9.73 -4.29
N ARG A 175 6.03 9.24 -3.48
CA ARG A 175 5.97 9.32 -2.01
C ARG A 175 7.36 9.48 -1.41
N PRO A 176 7.50 10.16 -0.26
CA PRO A 176 8.79 10.27 0.39
C PRO A 176 9.21 8.90 0.96
N ASN A 177 10.49 8.58 0.82
CA ASN A 177 11.10 7.37 1.40
C ASN A 177 11.83 7.74 2.69
N ILE A 178 11.05 8.17 3.69
CA ILE A 178 11.53 8.62 5.00
C ILE A 178 10.77 7.88 6.10
N VAL A 179 11.36 7.81 7.29
CA VAL A 179 10.71 7.23 8.46
C VAL A 179 10.22 8.37 9.36
N SER A 180 8.92 8.64 9.36
CA SER A 180 8.33 9.70 10.20
C SER A 180 7.08 9.25 10.98
N LYS A 181 6.11 8.59 10.33
CA LYS A 181 4.88 8.07 10.94
C LYS A 181 4.78 6.55 10.81
N PRO A 182 4.00 5.89 11.69
CA PRO A 182 3.76 4.45 11.61
C PRO A 182 2.99 4.09 10.34
N LEU A 183 3.50 3.07 9.63
CA LEU A 183 2.86 2.43 8.49
C LEU A 183 1.89 1.33 8.95
N LEU A 184 2.22 0.69 10.08
CA LEU A 184 1.38 -0.28 10.77
C LEU A 184 1.34 0.07 12.26
N LYS A 185 0.14 0.01 12.85
CA LYS A 185 -0.07 0.05 14.30
C LYS A 185 -0.76 -1.23 14.74
N ILE A 186 -0.20 -1.90 15.74
CA ILE A 186 -0.70 -3.17 16.29
C ILE A 186 -1.13 -2.97 17.75
N PHE A 187 -2.10 -3.75 18.20
CA PHE A 187 -2.75 -3.59 19.50
C PHE A 187 -2.96 -4.93 20.19
N SER A 188 -2.84 -4.95 21.53
CA SER A 188 -2.98 -6.17 22.32
C SER A 188 -4.42 -6.68 22.41
N ASP A 189 -5.39 -5.77 22.39
CA ASP A 189 -6.80 -6.08 22.59
C ASP A 189 -7.61 -5.81 21.31
N PHE A 190 -8.87 -6.25 21.29
CA PHE A 190 -9.82 -5.92 20.23
C PHE A 190 -10.19 -4.43 20.20
N ASN A 191 -10.76 -4.01 19.08
CA ASN A 191 -11.23 -2.65 18.79
C ASN A 191 -10.13 -1.60 19.00
N LEU A 192 -8.88 -1.93 18.61
CA LEU A 192 -7.74 -1.03 18.64
C LEU A 192 -7.39 -0.52 20.06
N ASN A 193 -7.55 -1.38 21.08
CA ASN A 193 -7.30 -1.06 22.49
C ASN A 193 -6.09 -1.80 23.07
N GLY A 194 -5.75 -1.48 24.32
CA GLY A 194 -4.69 -2.15 25.08
C GLY A 194 -3.32 -1.54 24.83
N GLU A 195 -2.27 -2.33 25.04
CA GLU A 195 -0.90 -1.94 24.69
C GLU A 195 -0.76 -1.89 23.16
N PHE A 196 0.05 -0.96 22.65
CA PHE A 196 0.20 -0.80 21.20
C PHE A 196 1.66 -0.64 20.77
N GLY A 197 1.94 -1.14 19.56
CA GLY A 197 3.23 -1.04 18.90
C GLY A 197 3.12 -0.31 17.56
N ASN A 198 4.14 0.47 17.24
CA ASN A 198 4.24 1.21 15.98
C ASN A 198 5.37 0.63 15.12
N ILE A 199 5.09 0.37 13.84
CA ILE A 199 6.07 -0.04 12.83
C ILE A 199 6.07 1.00 11.71
N SER A 200 7.21 1.66 11.52
CA SER A 200 7.35 2.82 10.62
C SER A 200 8.30 2.58 9.44
N ASN A 201 8.89 1.39 9.33
CA ASN A 201 9.84 1.03 8.28
C ASN A 201 9.46 -0.34 7.68
N SER A 202 10.24 -0.78 6.70
CA SER A 202 10.03 -2.05 6.00
C SER A 202 10.92 -3.19 6.48
N ASP A 203 11.46 -3.04 7.70
CA ASP A 203 12.28 -4.06 8.33
C ASP A 203 11.43 -5.29 8.68
N LEU A 204 12.13 -6.40 8.93
CA LEU A 204 11.52 -7.62 9.40
C LEU A 204 11.44 -7.61 10.94
N PHE A 205 10.25 -7.81 11.49
CA PHE A 205 10.01 -7.91 12.93
C PHE A 205 9.59 -9.34 13.29
N ILE A 206 10.43 -10.02 14.07
CA ILE A 206 10.23 -11.39 14.53
C ILE A 206 10.44 -11.52 16.04
N ASP A 207 9.70 -12.42 16.67
CA ASP A 207 9.80 -12.72 18.10
C ASP A 207 9.86 -11.44 18.97
N GLU A 208 10.89 -11.32 19.81
CA GLU A 208 11.10 -10.20 20.75
C GLU A 208 11.35 -8.85 20.08
N SER A 209 11.63 -8.81 18.78
CA SER A 209 11.76 -7.54 18.04
C SER A 209 10.41 -6.89 17.71
N ILE A 210 9.30 -7.63 17.82
CA ILE A 210 7.96 -7.07 17.68
C ILE A 210 7.74 -5.99 18.76
N PRO A 211 7.36 -4.75 18.38
CA PRO A 211 7.26 -3.63 19.32
C PRO A 211 6.31 -3.87 20.50
N ALA A 212 6.55 -3.16 21.59
CA ALA A 212 5.74 -3.18 22.81
C ALA A 212 5.55 -4.58 23.45
N TYR A 213 6.47 -5.51 23.18
CA TYR A 213 6.40 -6.89 23.67
C TYR A 213 5.15 -7.66 23.20
N LEU A 214 4.58 -7.26 22.06
CA LEU A 214 3.32 -7.81 21.53
C LEU A 214 3.48 -9.15 20.80
N ASN A 215 4.64 -9.80 20.88
CA ASN A 215 4.83 -11.13 20.29
C ASN A 215 3.81 -12.13 20.85
N ASN A 216 3.03 -12.78 19.98
CA ASN A 216 1.90 -13.65 20.35
C ASN A 216 0.81 -12.98 21.19
N ASP A 217 0.66 -11.66 21.12
CA ASP A 217 -0.32 -10.90 21.91
C ASP A 217 -1.11 -9.88 21.07
N ILE A 218 -1.01 -9.94 19.74
CA ILE A 218 -1.71 -9.00 18.84
C ILE A 218 -3.13 -9.49 18.58
N SER A 219 -4.09 -8.58 18.76
CA SER A 219 -5.52 -8.84 18.56
C SER A 219 -6.21 -7.91 17.56
N SER A 220 -5.64 -6.74 17.26
CA SER A 220 -6.18 -5.80 16.27
C SER A 220 -5.09 -4.92 15.66
N PHE A 221 -5.32 -4.31 14.49
CA PHE A 221 -4.32 -3.49 13.80
C PHE A 221 -4.90 -2.46 12.83
N ILE A 222 -4.07 -1.46 12.49
CA ILE A 222 -4.29 -0.50 11.40
C ILE A 222 -3.09 -0.56 10.45
N LEU A 223 -3.34 -0.81 9.17
CA LEU A 223 -2.36 -0.72 8.08
C LEU A 223 -2.68 0.47 7.20
N LYS A 224 -1.72 1.37 7.02
CA LYS A 224 -1.86 2.56 6.17
C LYS A 224 -1.87 2.20 4.70
N ARG A 225 -2.73 2.86 3.92
CA ARG A 225 -2.81 2.67 2.48
C ARG A 225 -1.48 2.88 1.77
N GLY A 226 -1.34 2.26 0.59
CA GLY A 226 -0.10 2.10 -0.15
C GLY A 226 0.87 1.09 0.46
N HIS A 227 0.43 0.24 1.39
CA HIS A 227 1.29 -0.74 2.04
C HIS A 227 0.66 -2.12 2.07
N MET A 228 1.55 -3.12 2.09
CA MET A 228 1.24 -4.53 2.30
C MET A 228 1.85 -4.96 3.63
N VAL A 229 1.17 -5.82 4.38
CA VAL A 229 1.74 -6.51 5.55
C VAL A 229 1.56 -8.01 5.42
N THR A 230 2.61 -8.75 5.76
CA THR A 230 2.55 -10.19 6.03
C THR A 230 2.61 -10.41 7.52
N PHE A 231 1.62 -11.14 8.05
CA PHE A 231 1.64 -11.71 9.39
C PHE A 231 1.83 -13.23 9.32
N ALA A 232 2.62 -13.79 10.23
CA ALA A 232 2.70 -15.23 10.42
C ALA A 232 2.88 -15.62 11.89
N GLU A 233 2.43 -16.83 12.21
CA GLU A 233 2.49 -17.41 13.55
C GLU A 233 3.93 -17.73 13.97
N ASN A 234 4.74 -18.27 13.06
CA ASN A 234 6.14 -18.60 13.34
C ASN A 234 7.08 -17.50 12.82
N ASN A 235 8.23 -17.37 13.49
CA ASN A 235 9.27 -16.38 13.18
C ASN A 235 10.00 -16.58 11.83
N ASP A 236 9.71 -17.67 11.12
CA ASP A 236 10.24 -17.96 9.79
C ASP A 236 9.22 -17.70 8.67
N GLY A 237 8.07 -17.09 9.01
CA GLY A 237 6.99 -16.80 8.09
C GLY A 237 6.02 -17.97 7.88
N THR A 238 6.26 -19.13 8.50
CA THR A 238 5.37 -20.31 8.43
C THR A 238 4.28 -20.29 9.52
N GLY A 239 3.45 -21.33 9.56
CA GLY A 239 2.31 -21.41 10.47
C GLY A 239 1.09 -20.69 9.88
N ASN A 240 0.11 -20.38 10.71
CA ASN A 240 -1.01 -19.56 10.26
C ASN A 240 -0.47 -18.20 9.79
N SER A 241 -0.71 -17.85 8.54
CA SER A 241 -0.12 -16.65 7.94
C SER A 241 -1.01 -16.05 6.87
N LYS A 242 -0.95 -14.72 6.75
CA LYS A 242 -1.86 -13.96 5.89
C LYS A 242 -1.19 -12.69 5.36
N VAL A 243 -1.57 -12.28 4.16
CA VAL A 243 -1.17 -11.01 3.54
C VAL A 243 -2.36 -10.07 3.49
N PHE A 244 -2.17 -8.83 3.95
CA PHE A 244 -3.13 -7.73 3.82
C PHE A 244 -2.50 -6.63 2.97
N ILE A 245 -3.26 -6.10 2.01
CA ILE A 245 -2.82 -5.04 1.10
C ILE A 245 -3.81 -3.88 1.24
N ALA A 246 -3.38 -2.83 1.94
CA ALA A 246 -4.07 -1.55 1.97
C ALA A 246 -3.65 -0.81 0.70
N SER A 247 -4.32 -1.08 -0.43
CA SER A 247 -3.96 -0.53 -1.73
C SER A 247 -4.27 0.96 -1.76
N GLU A 248 -5.54 1.34 -1.79
CA GLU A 248 -5.97 2.74 -1.93
C GLU A 248 -6.73 3.26 -0.71
N GLU A 249 -7.00 2.40 0.27
CA GLU A 249 -7.66 2.75 1.54
C GLU A 249 -6.98 2.02 2.69
N ASP A 250 -6.98 2.64 3.88
CA ASP A 250 -6.41 2.05 5.09
C ASP A 250 -7.18 0.78 5.45
N ILE A 251 -6.46 -0.25 5.89
CA ILE A 251 -7.07 -1.46 6.46
C ILE A 251 -7.14 -1.28 7.97
N ILE A 252 -8.34 -1.37 8.53
CA ILE A 252 -8.59 -1.41 9.96
C ILE A 252 -9.19 -2.77 10.27
N VAL A 253 -8.52 -3.52 11.15
CA VAL A 253 -9.01 -4.81 11.67
C VAL A 253 -9.17 -4.65 13.16
N GLU A 254 -10.41 -4.54 13.62
CA GLU A 254 -10.77 -4.41 15.04
C GLU A 254 -10.67 -5.73 15.80
N GLU A 255 -10.86 -6.85 15.12
CA GLU A 255 -10.78 -8.19 15.71
C GLU A 255 -10.09 -9.13 14.72
N LEU A 256 -8.87 -9.55 15.07
CA LEU A 256 -8.23 -10.68 14.38
C LEU A 256 -9.03 -11.95 14.66
N SER A 257 -9.23 -12.76 13.63
CA SER A 257 -9.85 -14.07 13.82
C SER A 257 -8.94 -14.97 14.65
N ASN A 258 -9.50 -16.07 15.19
CA ASN A 258 -8.74 -17.10 15.89
C ASN A 258 -7.60 -17.71 15.04
N TYR A 259 -7.60 -17.48 13.72
CA TYR A 259 -6.51 -17.88 12.83
C TYR A 259 -5.18 -17.23 13.24
N LEU A 260 -5.16 -15.91 13.51
CA LEU A 260 -3.96 -15.14 13.86
C LEU A 260 -3.96 -14.51 15.27
N ASN A 261 -5.14 -14.35 15.89
CA ASN A 261 -5.28 -13.69 17.18
C ASN A 261 -4.36 -14.32 18.24
N ASN A 262 -3.51 -13.49 18.88
CA ASN A 262 -2.53 -13.90 19.89
C ASN A 262 -1.54 -15.00 19.44
N LYS A 263 -1.18 -14.99 18.15
CA LYS A 263 -0.23 -15.96 17.57
C LYS A 263 0.86 -15.34 16.72
N ILE A 264 0.73 -14.07 16.35
CA ILE A 264 1.66 -13.42 15.41
C ILE A 264 3.06 -13.30 16.04
N SER A 265 4.04 -13.94 15.39
CA SER A 265 5.48 -13.85 15.74
C SER A 265 6.36 -13.41 14.57
N PHE A 266 5.77 -13.04 13.44
CA PHE A 266 6.44 -12.51 12.25
C PHE A 266 5.59 -11.41 11.63
N ILE A 267 6.20 -10.25 11.38
CA ILE A 267 5.59 -9.10 10.74
C ILE A 267 6.57 -8.53 9.71
N ARG A 268 6.11 -8.35 8.47
CA ARG A 268 6.83 -7.56 7.46
C ARG A 268 5.88 -6.60 6.75
N VAL A 269 6.20 -5.31 6.80
CA VAL A 269 5.45 -4.24 6.11
C VAL A 269 6.24 -3.78 4.89
N LEU A 270 5.60 -3.64 3.73
CA LEU A 270 6.25 -3.25 2.47
C LEU A 270 5.45 -2.16 1.77
N PRO A 271 6.10 -1.20 1.09
CA PRO A 271 5.41 -0.31 0.17
C PRO A 271 4.79 -1.12 -0.97
N TRP A 272 3.50 -0.92 -1.21
CA TRP A 272 2.76 -1.57 -2.28
C TRP A 272 3.10 -0.94 -3.64
N ASN A 273 3.29 -1.76 -4.68
CA ASN A 273 3.55 -1.32 -6.04
C ASN A 273 2.42 -1.85 -6.95
N TRP A 274 1.77 -0.97 -7.71
CA TRP A 274 0.61 -1.33 -8.52
C TRP A 274 1.04 -1.63 -9.95
N VAL A 275 0.88 -2.88 -10.38
CA VAL A 275 1.22 -3.29 -11.75
C VAL A 275 -0.01 -3.86 -12.47
N SER A 276 0.00 -3.80 -13.79
CA SER A 276 -1.02 -4.45 -14.63
C SER A 276 -0.75 -5.95 -14.81
N LYS A 277 -1.72 -6.67 -15.37
CA LYS A 277 -1.62 -8.13 -15.56
C LYS A 277 -0.47 -8.52 -16.51
N LYS A 278 -0.28 -7.76 -17.59
CA LYS A 278 0.67 -8.06 -18.68
C LYS A 278 2.12 -7.82 -18.24
N GLY A 279 2.92 -8.89 -18.28
CA GLY A 279 4.36 -8.87 -18.01
C GLY A 279 5.19 -9.49 -19.12
N THR A 280 6.47 -9.68 -18.84
CA THR A 280 7.39 -10.42 -19.72
C THR A 280 8.28 -11.42 -18.96
N ALA A 281 8.46 -12.58 -19.57
CA ALA A 281 9.41 -13.60 -19.18
C ALA A 281 10.73 -13.26 -19.86
N GLY A 282 11.66 -12.72 -19.09
CA GLY A 282 12.83 -12.02 -19.57
C GLY A 282 12.69 -10.50 -19.47
N ASP A 283 13.82 -9.82 -19.50
CA ASP A 283 13.89 -8.35 -19.47
C ASP A 283 13.73 -7.80 -20.89
N ILE A 284 12.47 -7.69 -21.32
CA ILE A 284 12.11 -7.32 -22.69
C ILE A 284 11.53 -5.91 -22.70
N GLN A 285 12.20 -5.00 -23.41
CA GLN A 285 11.77 -3.62 -23.57
C GLN A 285 10.69 -3.49 -24.64
N TYR A 286 9.99 -2.35 -24.65
CA TYR A 286 9.01 -1.97 -25.67
C TYR A 286 7.82 -2.95 -25.80
N MET A 287 7.37 -3.53 -24.68
CA MET A 287 6.19 -4.40 -24.62
C MET A 287 5.02 -3.78 -23.84
N ASN A 288 5.14 -2.52 -23.42
CA ASN A 288 4.12 -1.83 -22.62
C ASN A 288 3.69 -2.69 -21.41
N ASN A 289 4.69 -3.23 -20.70
CA ASN A 289 4.51 -4.13 -19.56
C ASN A 289 5.01 -3.46 -18.28
N ASP A 290 4.35 -3.71 -17.16
CA ASP A 290 4.67 -3.04 -15.89
C ASP A 290 5.47 -3.94 -14.95
N TRP A 291 5.69 -5.19 -15.35
CA TRP A 291 6.49 -6.15 -14.61
C TRP A 291 7.20 -7.14 -15.54
N PHE A 292 8.30 -7.71 -15.05
CA PHE A 292 9.04 -8.78 -15.71
C PHE A 292 9.76 -9.68 -14.71
N TYR A 293 10.20 -10.85 -15.13
CA TYR A 293 11.09 -11.72 -14.34
C TYR A 293 12.21 -12.29 -15.20
N LYS A 294 13.28 -12.81 -14.59
CA LYS A 294 14.49 -13.29 -15.32
C LYS A 294 14.98 -14.66 -14.83
N TRP A 295 14.06 -15.56 -14.45
CA TRP A 295 14.41 -16.89 -13.92
C TRP A 295 15.53 -16.87 -12.86
N SER A 296 15.55 -15.83 -12.01
CA SER A 296 16.59 -15.63 -11.01
C SER A 296 16.14 -14.61 -9.96
N ASN A 297 16.93 -14.44 -8.90
CA ASN A 297 16.77 -13.39 -7.89
C ASN A 297 17.79 -12.25 -8.08
N ASN A 298 18.51 -12.18 -9.20
CA ASN A 298 19.62 -11.23 -9.39
C ASN A 298 19.27 -10.00 -10.26
N GLY A 299 18.03 -9.90 -10.74
CA GLY A 299 17.55 -8.69 -11.42
C GLY A 299 17.18 -7.56 -10.46
N SER A 300 16.81 -6.42 -11.05
CA SER A 300 16.35 -5.22 -10.34
C SER A 300 15.22 -4.58 -11.11
N SER A 301 14.27 -3.99 -10.39
CA SER A 301 13.23 -3.15 -10.98
C SER A 301 13.86 -1.94 -11.64
N ASP A 302 13.27 -1.49 -12.75
CA ASP A 302 13.54 -0.15 -13.27
C ASP A 302 12.42 0.81 -12.82
N LEU A 303 12.44 2.04 -13.33
CA LEU A 303 11.44 3.04 -12.95
C LEU A 303 10.04 2.61 -13.41
N ASP A 304 9.88 2.07 -14.61
CA ASP A 304 8.57 1.77 -15.19
C ASP A 304 8.12 0.33 -14.96
N ARG A 305 9.00 -0.56 -14.51
CA ARG A 305 8.71 -1.99 -14.45
C ARG A 305 9.23 -2.64 -13.17
N GLU A 306 8.33 -3.34 -12.50
CA GLU A 306 8.64 -4.21 -11.37
C GLU A 306 9.42 -5.43 -11.83
N TYR A 307 10.55 -5.70 -11.18
CA TYR A 307 11.18 -7.00 -11.25
C TYR A 307 10.52 -7.94 -10.24
N ALA A 308 9.87 -9.01 -10.71
CA ALA A 308 9.39 -10.09 -9.86
C ALA A 308 10.54 -11.12 -9.68
N PRO A 309 11.20 -11.17 -8.50
CA PRO A 309 12.28 -12.11 -8.28
C PRO A 309 11.77 -13.56 -8.35
N MET A 310 12.64 -14.45 -8.82
CA MET A 310 12.39 -15.89 -8.84
C MET A 310 13.50 -16.65 -8.12
N ALA A 311 13.14 -17.45 -7.14
CA ALA A 311 14.01 -18.50 -6.62
C ALA A 311 13.93 -19.69 -7.59
N TRP A 312 14.71 -19.67 -8.68
CA TRP A 312 14.55 -20.63 -9.78
C TRP A 312 14.66 -22.10 -9.34
N GLY A 313 15.51 -22.38 -8.36
CA GLY A 313 15.72 -23.70 -7.78
C GLY A 313 16.46 -23.58 -6.44
N LYS A 314 17.08 -24.67 -6.00
CA LYS A 314 17.70 -24.81 -4.68
C LYS A 314 18.64 -23.65 -4.33
N GLY A 315 19.58 -23.33 -5.22
CA GLY A 315 20.66 -22.36 -4.94
C GLY A 315 20.23 -20.89 -4.94
N ALA A 316 18.93 -20.62 -4.79
CA ALA A 316 18.35 -19.30 -4.56
C ALA A 316 17.29 -19.39 -3.43
N ALA A 317 17.36 -20.43 -2.60
CA ALA A 317 16.36 -20.79 -1.60
C ALA A 317 16.92 -21.59 -0.41
N ASP A 318 18.19 -21.98 -0.39
CA ASP A 318 18.73 -22.92 0.61
C ASP A 318 19.58 -22.29 1.70
N ASP A 319 19.98 -21.02 1.56
CA ASP A 319 20.69 -20.26 2.59
C ASP A 319 20.02 -18.91 2.94
N GLU A 320 20.53 -18.24 3.98
CA GLU A 320 19.99 -16.96 4.46
C GLU A 320 20.31 -15.78 3.52
N ASN A 321 21.47 -15.82 2.84
CA ASN A 321 21.88 -14.76 1.92
C ASN A 321 20.96 -14.69 0.70
N ASP A 322 20.43 -15.82 0.25
CA ASP A 322 19.38 -15.87 -0.78
C ASP A 322 18.14 -15.06 -0.38
N ILE A 323 17.75 -15.16 0.89
CA ILE A 323 16.59 -14.44 1.43
C ILE A 323 16.89 -12.95 1.56
N GLU A 324 18.08 -12.57 2.02
CA GLU A 324 18.52 -11.17 2.08
C GLU A 324 18.46 -10.51 0.68
N ILE A 325 18.97 -11.19 -0.35
CA ILE A 325 18.90 -10.71 -1.75
C ILE A 325 17.45 -10.46 -2.19
N ILE A 326 16.51 -11.34 -1.80
CA ILE A 326 15.09 -11.23 -2.13
C ILE A 326 14.41 -10.11 -1.33
N VAL A 327 14.73 -10.01 -0.04
CA VAL A 327 14.21 -9.00 0.89
C VAL A 327 14.56 -7.59 0.41
N ASP A 328 15.75 -7.39 -0.15
CA ASP A 328 16.25 -6.10 -0.62
C ASP A 328 15.69 -5.67 -2.00
N LYS A 329 14.79 -6.45 -2.61
CA LYS A 329 14.26 -6.11 -3.94
C LYS A 329 13.30 -4.93 -3.90
N TYR A 330 13.79 -3.81 -4.43
CA TYR A 330 12.99 -2.61 -4.67
C TYR A 330 11.77 -2.91 -5.57
N LYS A 331 10.61 -2.38 -5.18
CA LYS A 331 9.26 -2.58 -5.78
C LYS A 331 8.66 -3.98 -5.72
N SER A 332 9.44 -5.02 -5.45
CA SER A 332 8.91 -6.38 -5.48
C SER A 332 7.93 -6.64 -4.33
N THR A 333 6.74 -7.08 -4.69
CA THR A 333 5.65 -7.45 -3.76
C THR A 333 5.41 -8.96 -3.73
N HIS A 334 5.93 -9.67 -4.72
CA HIS A 334 5.75 -11.10 -4.95
C HIS A 334 7.10 -11.80 -5.09
N LEU A 335 7.10 -13.10 -4.80
CA LEU A 335 8.22 -13.99 -5.06
C LEU A 335 7.76 -15.21 -5.85
N LEU A 336 8.35 -15.39 -7.03
CA LEU A 336 8.20 -16.61 -7.84
C LEU A 336 9.08 -17.72 -7.24
N ALA A 337 8.49 -18.87 -6.94
CA ALA A 337 9.25 -20.03 -6.53
C ALA A 337 9.83 -20.78 -7.75
N PHE A 338 10.01 -22.10 -7.61
CA PHE A 338 10.86 -22.90 -8.49
C PHE A 338 10.31 -23.06 -9.90
N ASN A 339 11.22 -23.11 -10.87
CA ASN A 339 10.89 -23.27 -12.28
C ASN A 339 10.97 -24.75 -12.71
N GLU A 340 9.84 -25.33 -13.07
CA GLU A 340 9.66 -26.73 -13.47
C GLU A 340 10.41 -27.72 -12.56
N PRO A 341 10.20 -27.67 -11.23
CA PRO A 341 10.87 -28.60 -10.32
C PRO A 341 10.46 -30.06 -10.57
N ASP A 342 9.31 -30.29 -11.22
CA ASP A 342 8.79 -31.62 -11.55
C ASP A 342 9.68 -32.42 -12.52
N ASP A 343 10.57 -31.77 -13.28
CA ASP A 343 11.49 -32.47 -14.18
C ASP A 343 12.75 -32.95 -13.46
N CYS A 344 12.80 -34.23 -13.06
CA CYS A 344 14.00 -34.82 -12.45
C CYS A 344 15.25 -34.82 -13.35
N ASN A 345 15.11 -34.61 -14.66
CA ASN A 345 16.22 -34.69 -15.62
C ASN A 345 16.52 -33.36 -16.32
N GLY A 346 15.85 -32.28 -15.91
CA GLY A 346 16.00 -30.96 -16.49
C GLY A 346 15.56 -29.86 -15.52
N GLN A 347 15.67 -28.61 -15.95
CA GLN A 347 15.23 -27.44 -15.19
C GLN A 347 15.70 -27.48 -13.72
N SER A 348 14.92 -26.95 -12.78
CA SER A 348 15.33 -26.92 -11.37
C SER A 348 15.29 -28.30 -10.71
N GLY A 349 14.43 -29.20 -11.18
CA GLY A 349 14.22 -30.53 -10.61
C GLY A 349 15.45 -31.44 -10.62
N GLN A 350 16.33 -31.29 -11.62
CA GLN A 350 17.59 -32.05 -11.71
C GLN A 350 18.61 -31.69 -10.61
N TYR A 351 18.42 -30.56 -9.92
CA TYR A 351 19.32 -30.08 -8.87
C TYR A 351 18.69 -30.31 -7.50
N GLY A 352 19.51 -30.71 -6.52
CA GLY A 352 19.08 -30.81 -5.14
C GLY A 352 17.94 -31.80 -4.87
N ASN A 353 17.62 -32.69 -5.81
CA ASN A 353 16.48 -33.61 -5.74
C ASN A 353 15.12 -32.90 -5.63
N MET A 354 14.99 -31.70 -6.22
CA MET A 354 13.79 -30.88 -6.13
C MET A 354 12.56 -31.47 -6.81
N CYS A 355 12.74 -32.43 -7.73
CA CYS A 355 11.60 -33.15 -8.28
C CYS A 355 10.87 -34.03 -7.26
N VAL A 356 11.45 -34.25 -6.07
CA VAL A 356 10.73 -34.82 -4.93
C VAL A 356 10.04 -33.71 -4.14
N VAL A 357 8.72 -33.77 -4.05
CA VAL A 357 7.86 -32.76 -3.41
C VAL A 357 8.34 -32.39 -2.00
N ASP A 358 8.65 -33.37 -1.14
CA ASP A 358 9.13 -33.11 0.23
C ASP A 358 10.45 -32.33 0.28
N THR A 359 11.32 -32.55 -0.71
CA THR A 359 12.58 -31.84 -0.81
C THR A 359 12.34 -30.39 -1.23
N SER A 360 11.50 -30.18 -2.24
CA SER A 360 11.10 -28.83 -2.66
C SER A 360 10.39 -28.05 -1.55
N LEU A 361 9.53 -28.69 -0.74
CA LEU A 361 8.89 -28.03 0.40
C LEU A 361 9.89 -27.51 1.42
N THR A 362 10.99 -28.23 1.65
CA THR A 362 12.04 -27.78 2.57
C THR A 362 12.66 -26.47 2.11
N TYR A 363 12.98 -26.33 0.82
CA TYR A 363 13.51 -25.09 0.26
C TYR A 363 12.45 -24.00 0.19
N TYR A 364 11.21 -24.35 -0.12
CA TYR A 364 10.12 -23.38 -0.23
C TYR A 364 9.84 -22.71 1.11
N LYS A 365 9.92 -23.44 2.24
CA LYS A 365 9.77 -22.88 3.58
C LYS A 365 10.71 -21.70 3.85
N ASN A 366 11.97 -21.80 3.42
CA ASN A 366 12.93 -20.73 3.60
C ASN A 366 12.49 -19.43 2.92
N LEU A 367 11.81 -19.53 1.78
CA LEU A 367 11.35 -18.37 1.01
C LEU A 367 10.28 -17.55 1.75
N LEU A 368 9.50 -18.16 2.67
CA LEU A 368 8.49 -17.44 3.46
C LEU A 368 9.11 -16.41 4.42
N LYS A 369 10.39 -16.57 4.80
CA LYS A 369 11.14 -15.57 5.57
C LYS A 369 11.21 -14.22 4.85
N SER A 370 11.02 -14.20 3.53
CA SER A 370 10.91 -12.94 2.78
C SER A 370 9.65 -12.16 3.16
N GLY A 371 8.59 -12.76 3.66
CA GLY A 371 7.32 -12.07 3.90
C GLY A 371 6.66 -11.48 2.63
N LEU A 372 7.15 -11.86 1.43
CA LEU A 372 6.51 -11.50 0.16
C LEU A 372 5.27 -12.35 -0.08
N ARG A 373 4.44 -11.92 -1.03
CA ARG A 373 3.31 -12.73 -1.49
C ARG A 373 3.83 -13.87 -2.37
N MET A 374 3.52 -15.10 -1.97
CA MET A 374 4.20 -16.28 -2.46
C MET A 374 3.51 -16.87 -3.69
N VAL A 375 4.22 -16.89 -4.81
CA VAL A 375 3.77 -17.57 -6.02
C VAL A 375 4.35 -18.98 -6.04
N SER A 376 3.50 -19.98 -6.27
CA SER A 376 3.84 -21.40 -6.23
C SER A 376 4.99 -21.75 -7.20
N PRO A 377 5.60 -22.94 -7.04
CA PRO A 377 6.44 -23.48 -8.10
C PRO A 377 5.66 -23.59 -9.42
N ALA A 378 6.29 -23.22 -10.53
CA ALA A 378 5.71 -23.25 -11.87
C ALA A 378 6.05 -24.59 -12.54
N CYS A 379 5.14 -25.57 -12.49
CA CYS A 379 5.35 -26.88 -13.07
C CYS A 379 5.22 -26.88 -14.60
N ARG A 380 5.74 -27.94 -15.25
CA ARG A 380 5.33 -28.24 -16.63
C ARG A 380 3.82 -28.42 -16.70
N GLN A 381 3.26 -28.06 -17.86
CA GLN A 381 1.80 -27.99 -18.11
C GLN A 381 0.98 -29.12 -17.46
N GLY A 382 1.38 -30.38 -17.61
CA GLY A 382 0.64 -31.52 -17.04
C GLY A 382 0.86 -31.74 -15.54
N ALA A 383 2.04 -31.41 -15.02
CA ALA A 383 2.44 -31.70 -13.65
C ALA A 383 1.78 -30.77 -12.61
N VAL A 384 1.07 -29.72 -13.04
CA VAL A 384 0.25 -28.89 -12.16
C VAL A 384 -0.83 -29.72 -11.42
N PHE A 385 -1.39 -30.73 -12.08
CA PHE A 385 -2.51 -31.53 -11.52
C PHE A 385 -2.05 -32.67 -10.60
N ASP A 386 -0.77 -33.04 -10.68
CA ASP A 386 -0.19 -34.14 -9.91
C ASP A 386 0.87 -33.61 -8.92
N TRP A 387 2.01 -33.13 -9.42
CA TRP A 387 3.13 -32.68 -8.59
C TRP A 387 2.78 -31.45 -7.76
N LEU A 388 2.20 -30.40 -8.37
CA LEU A 388 1.86 -29.19 -7.63
C LEU A 388 0.68 -29.42 -6.69
N ASN A 389 -0.26 -30.29 -7.06
CA ASN A 389 -1.36 -30.70 -6.19
C ASN A 389 -0.87 -31.44 -4.94
N GLU A 390 0.07 -32.39 -5.09
CA GLU A 390 0.73 -33.04 -3.95
C GLU A 390 1.49 -32.03 -3.10
N PHE A 391 2.25 -31.12 -3.74
CA PHE A 391 2.98 -30.06 -3.07
C PHE A 391 2.06 -29.16 -2.24
N ASN A 392 0.95 -28.70 -2.82
CA ASN A 392 -0.04 -27.87 -2.13
C ASN A 392 -0.68 -28.61 -0.96
N SER A 393 -1.07 -29.87 -1.15
CA SER A 393 -1.66 -30.70 -0.08
C SER A 393 -0.72 -30.81 1.12
N LYS A 394 0.55 -31.11 0.87
CA LYS A 394 1.58 -31.18 1.92
C LYS A 394 1.95 -29.81 2.50
N ALA A 395 1.84 -28.74 1.72
CA ALA A 395 2.00 -27.38 2.20
C ALA A 395 0.90 -27.03 3.21
N ILE A 396 -0.35 -27.40 2.92
CA ILE A 396 -1.48 -27.26 3.84
C ILE A 396 -1.25 -28.06 5.13
N GLU A 397 -0.85 -29.34 5.02
CA GLU A 397 -0.55 -30.18 6.18
C GLU A 397 0.55 -29.62 7.09
N GLN A 398 1.44 -28.79 6.53
CA GLN A 398 2.58 -28.20 7.23
C GLN A 398 2.41 -26.70 7.52
N ASN A 399 1.22 -26.13 7.30
CA ASN A 399 0.94 -24.70 7.44
C ASN A 399 1.95 -23.81 6.69
N ILE A 400 2.16 -24.11 5.41
CA ILE A 400 3.00 -23.36 4.50
C ILE A 400 2.11 -22.64 3.48
N ARG A 401 2.22 -21.31 3.45
CA ARG A 401 1.39 -20.43 2.61
C ARG A 401 1.79 -20.44 1.14
N ILE A 402 0.78 -20.53 0.29
CA ILE A 402 0.82 -20.27 -1.15
C ILE A 402 -0.31 -19.29 -1.45
N ASP A 403 0.02 -18.13 -2.01
CA ASP A 403 -0.94 -17.04 -2.26
C ASP A 403 -1.43 -17.02 -3.72
N VAL A 404 -0.62 -17.54 -4.65
CA VAL A 404 -0.85 -17.51 -6.09
C VAL A 404 -0.31 -18.79 -6.74
N ILE A 405 -1.01 -19.34 -7.73
CA ILE A 405 -0.58 -20.51 -8.50
C ILE A 405 0.11 -20.08 -9.80
N ALA A 406 1.38 -20.43 -9.98
CA ALA A 406 2.07 -20.25 -11.25
C ALA A 406 1.88 -21.45 -12.19
N VAL A 407 1.66 -21.18 -13.48
CA VAL A 407 1.49 -22.20 -14.51
C VAL A 407 2.25 -21.88 -15.79
N HIS A 408 2.73 -22.94 -16.45
CA HIS A 408 3.24 -22.91 -17.82
C HIS A 408 2.30 -23.65 -18.76
N TRP A 409 2.03 -23.08 -19.94
CA TRP A 409 1.14 -23.72 -20.92
C TRP A 409 1.65 -23.62 -22.36
N TYR A 410 1.71 -24.76 -23.03
CA TYR A 410 2.32 -24.90 -24.36
C TYR A 410 1.53 -25.83 -25.29
N ASP A 411 0.23 -26.00 -25.09
CA ASP A 411 -0.66 -26.82 -25.92
C ASP A 411 -0.20 -28.29 -26.18
N TRP A 412 0.64 -28.86 -25.29
CA TRP A 412 1.24 -30.19 -25.53
C TRP A 412 0.21 -31.32 -25.66
N ALA A 413 -0.93 -31.19 -24.98
CA ALA A 413 -2.01 -32.18 -25.01
C ALA A 413 -2.63 -32.41 -26.41
N SER A 414 -2.33 -31.53 -27.38
CA SER A 414 -2.89 -31.59 -28.73
C SER A 414 -2.04 -32.34 -29.77
N ASN A 415 -0.89 -32.90 -29.38
CA ASN A 415 0.10 -33.48 -30.30
C ASN A 415 0.49 -32.50 -31.43
N PRO A 416 1.05 -31.32 -31.06
CA PRO A 416 1.26 -30.20 -31.97
C PRO A 416 2.25 -30.49 -33.10
N GLU A 417 3.18 -31.44 -32.94
CA GLU A 417 4.09 -31.92 -33.99
C GLU A 417 3.36 -32.40 -35.24
N ASN A 418 2.19 -32.99 -35.06
CA ASN A 418 1.38 -33.57 -36.13
C ASN A 418 0.29 -32.61 -36.61
N SER A 419 0.26 -31.37 -36.13
CA SER A 419 -0.80 -30.41 -36.46
C SER A 419 -0.30 -28.96 -36.59
N PRO A 420 0.77 -28.65 -37.35
CA PRO A 420 1.41 -27.32 -37.36
C PRO A 420 0.48 -26.13 -37.72
N ASN A 421 -0.67 -26.40 -38.38
CA ASN A 421 -1.68 -25.42 -38.78
C ASN A 421 -3.03 -25.63 -38.05
N ALA A 422 -3.03 -26.07 -36.79
CA ALA A 422 -4.27 -26.29 -36.04
C ALA A 422 -5.16 -25.05 -36.00
N ASN A 423 -6.47 -25.27 -35.86
CA ASN A 423 -7.43 -24.19 -35.68
C ASN A 423 -7.10 -23.40 -34.39
N PRO A 424 -6.83 -22.09 -34.46
CA PRO A 424 -6.51 -21.27 -33.29
C PRO A 424 -7.61 -21.27 -32.22
N GLN A 425 -8.88 -21.41 -32.63
CA GLN A 425 -10.00 -21.52 -31.68
C GLN A 425 -9.89 -22.78 -30.81
N ASP A 426 -9.47 -23.90 -31.39
CA ASP A 426 -9.31 -25.14 -30.64
C ASP A 426 -8.13 -25.04 -29.65
N VAL A 427 -7.07 -24.34 -30.04
CA VAL A 427 -5.92 -24.03 -29.17
C VAL A 427 -6.37 -23.16 -28.00
N PHE A 428 -7.11 -22.09 -28.28
CA PHE A 428 -7.68 -21.20 -27.28
C PHE A 428 -8.62 -21.93 -26.32
N ASN A 429 -9.55 -22.75 -26.81
CA ASN A 429 -10.47 -23.51 -25.97
C ASN A 429 -9.70 -24.44 -24.99
N ARG A 430 -8.60 -25.06 -25.43
CA ARG A 430 -7.76 -25.89 -24.54
C ARG A 430 -7.00 -25.06 -23.51
N PHE A 431 -6.59 -23.84 -23.87
CA PHE A 431 -5.96 -22.90 -22.94
C PHE A 431 -6.93 -22.46 -21.84
N VAL A 432 -8.14 -22.03 -22.23
CA VAL A 432 -9.21 -21.65 -21.30
C VAL A 432 -9.56 -22.81 -20.37
N ASN A 433 -9.87 -23.99 -20.93
CA ASN A 433 -10.21 -25.17 -20.13
C ASN A 433 -9.09 -25.55 -19.14
N TYR A 434 -7.82 -25.37 -19.53
CA TYR A 434 -6.69 -25.61 -18.63
C TYR A 434 -6.70 -24.65 -17.44
N LEU A 435 -6.83 -23.33 -17.70
CA LEU A 435 -6.85 -22.32 -16.64
C LEU A 435 -8.07 -22.46 -15.72
N GLU A 436 -9.24 -22.76 -16.28
CA GLU A 436 -10.44 -23.07 -15.50
C GLU A 436 -10.22 -24.30 -14.61
N SER A 437 -9.62 -25.37 -15.13
CA SER A 437 -9.34 -26.59 -14.35
C SER A 437 -8.33 -26.34 -13.22
N VAL A 438 -7.32 -25.52 -13.46
CA VAL A 438 -6.35 -25.11 -12.43
C VAL A 438 -7.07 -24.28 -11.36
N HIS A 439 -7.84 -23.29 -11.76
CA HIS A 439 -8.57 -22.45 -10.81
C HIS A 439 -9.60 -23.24 -9.99
N GLU A 440 -10.33 -24.17 -10.62
CA GLU A 440 -11.26 -25.07 -9.92
C GLU A 440 -10.55 -25.97 -8.90
N MET A 441 -9.33 -26.43 -9.20
CA MET A 441 -8.55 -27.29 -8.31
C MET A 441 -8.02 -26.54 -7.08
N PHE A 442 -7.48 -25.33 -7.27
CA PHE A 442 -6.77 -24.62 -6.20
C PHE A 442 -7.58 -23.49 -5.56
N GLY A 443 -8.53 -22.87 -6.28
CA GLY A 443 -9.31 -21.73 -5.79
C GLY A 443 -8.50 -20.46 -5.53
N LEU A 444 -7.29 -20.36 -6.10
CA LEU A 444 -6.36 -19.25 -5.89
C LEU A 444 -6.11 -18.47 -7.19
N PRO A 445 -5.70 -17.20 -7.10
CA PRO A 445 -5.26 -16.42 -8.26
C PRO A 445 -4.15 -17.15 -9.04
N ILE A 446 -4.14 -16.95 -10.36
CA ILE A 446 -3.19 -17.60 -11.28
C ILE A 446 -2.25 -16.56 -11.88
N TRP A 447 -0.96 -16.92 -11.90
CA TRP A 447 0.03 -16.30 -12.77
C TRP A 447 0.39 -17.25 -13.91
N ILE A 448 0.13 -16.85 -15.16
CA ILE A 448 0.62 -17.59 -16.33
C ILE A 448 2.01 -17.06 -16.68
N THR A 449 3.04 -17.60 -16.02
CA THR A 449 4.41 -17.09 -16.16
C THR A 449 5.02 -17.38 -17.53
N GLU A 450 4.56 -18.45 -18.19
CA GLU A 450 4.92 -18.75 -19.58
C GLU A 450 3.75 -19.36 -20.34
N PHE A 451 3.39 -18.79 -21.48
CA PHE A 451 2.49 -19.46 -22.42
C PHE A 451 2.78 -19.15 -23.89
N ASN A 452 2.50 -20.13 -24.76
CA ASN A 452 2.39 -19.94 -26.20
C ASN A 452 1.59 -21.09 -26.86
N ALA A 453 1.28 -20.97 -28.15
CA ALA A 453 0.48 -21.96 -28.89
C ALA A 453 1.21 -23.30 -29.18
N ASN A 454 2.47 -23.45 -28.72
CA ASN A 454 3.48 -24.48 -28.99
C ASN A 454 4.51 -24.14 -30.09
N ARG A 455 5.77 -24.54 -29.86
CA ARG A 455 6.90 -24.38 -30.79
C ARG A 455 6.74 -25.04 -32.16
N HIS A 456 5.86 -26.03 -32.28
CA HIS A 456 5.57 -26.77 -33.51
C HIS A 456 4.46 -26.12 -34.36
N ARG A 457 3.79 -25.08 -33.86
CA ARG A 457 2.81 -24.30 -34.63
C ARG A 457 3.50 -23.25 -35.50
N ASN A 458 2.84 -22.89 -36.60
CA ASN A 458 3.27 -21.76 -37.42
C ASN A 458 2.91 -20.41 -36.74
N GLU A 459 3.48 -19.33 -37.26
CA GLU A 459 3.29 -17.94 -36.77
C GLU A 459 1.82 -17.49 -36.83
N TRP A 460 1.08 -17.87 -37.87
CA TRP A 460 -0.34 -17.54 -38.02
C TRP A 460 -1.19 -18.11 -36.88
N VAL A 461 -0.94 -19.36 -36.47
CA VAL A 461 -1.67 -19.98 -35.34
C VAL A 461 -1.37 -19.24 -34.04
N HIS A 462 -0.09 -18.90 -33.78
CA HIS A 462 0.28 -18.12 -32.59
C HIS A 462 -0.43 -16.77 -32.56
N ARG A 463 -0.40 -16.02 -33.67
CA ARG A 463 -1.02 -14.69 -33.75
C ARG A 463 -2.52 -14.75 -33.50
N GLN A 464 -3.22 -15.67 -34.18
CA GLN A 464 -4.67 -15.81 -34.00
C GLN A 464 -5.04 -16.31 -32.60
N PHE A 465 -4.24 -17.21 -32.02
CA PHE A 465 -4.42 -17.65 -30.64
C PHE A 465 -4.25 -16.47 -29.67
N LEU A 466 -3.21 -15.64 -29.84
CA LEU A 466 -2.93 -14.51 -28.96
C LEU A 466 -4.04 -13.44 -29.03
N GLN A 467 -4.62 -13.21 -30.21
CA GLN A 467 -5.80 -12.34 -30.39
C GLN A 467 -7.04 -12.81 -29.60
N LEU A 468 -7.15 -14.10 -29.32
CA LEU A 468 -8.21 -14.66 -28.49
C LEU A 468 -7.82 -14.71 -27.00
N ALA A 469 -6.57 -15.07 -26.71
CA ALA A 469 -6.08 -15.27 -25.36
C ALA A 469 -5.95 -13.96 -24.56
N LEU A 470 -5.43 -12.89 -25.16
CA LEU A 470 -5.18 -11.64 -24.44
C LEU A 470 -6.48 -11.01 -23.87
N PRO A 471 -7.58 -10.84 -24.64
CA PRO A 471 -8.84 -10.36 -24.07
C PRO A 471 -9.37 -11.23 -22.93
N PHE A 472 -9.31 -12.56 -23.09
CA PHE A 472 -9.74 -13.50 -22.05
C PHE A 472 -8.92 -13.34 -20.75
N LEU A 473 -7.60 -13.22 -20.85
CA LEU A 473 -6.72 -13.05 -19.69
C LEU A 473 -7.00 -11.74 -18.94
N GLU A 474 -7.31 -10.66 -19.65
CA GLU A 474 -7.69 -9.38 -19.03
C GLU A 474 -9.05 -9.45 -18.34
N GLU A 475 -10.07 -10.01 -19.00
CA GLU A 475 -11.44 -10.09 -18.48
C GLU A 475 -11.60 -11.09 -17.32
N THR A 476 -10.66 -12.01 -17.15
CA THR A 476 -10.77 -13.07 -16.13
C THR A 476 -10.21 -12.62 -14.79
N ASN A 477 -11.07 -12.51 -13.77
CA ASN A 477 -10.73 -11.98 -12.45
C ASN A 477 -9.67 -12.81 -11.69
N TYR A 478 -9.68 -14.14 -11.83
CA TYR A 478 -8.70 -14.99 -11.15
C TYR A 478 -7.35 -15.05 -11.87
N ILE A 479 -7.22 -14.41 -13.04
CA ILE A 479 -5.92 -14.19 -13.67
C ILE A 479 -5.36 -12.89 -13.13
N GLU A 480 -4.31 -13.01 -12.34
CA GLU A 480 -3.67 -11.86 -11.71
C GLU A 480 -2.54 -11.32 -12.58
N ARG A 481 -1.70 -12.18 -13.15
CA ARG A 481 -0.64 -11.78 -14.08
C ARG A 481 -0.39 -12.82 -15.17
N TYR A 482 0.13 -12.39 -16.31
CA TYR A 482 0.52 -13.29 -17.41
C TYR A 482 1.72 -12.77 -18.19
N SER A 483 2.42 -13.69 -18.86
CA SER A 483 3.53 -13.37 -19.75
C SER A 483 3.57 -14.32 -20.94
N PHE A 484 3.42 -13.76 -22.15
CA PHE A 484 3.66 -14.52 -23.38
C PHE A 484 5.14 -14.87 -23.49
N PHE A 485 5.43 -16.14 -23.77
CA PHE A 485 6.80 -16.63 -23.90
C PHE A 485 7.06 -17.11 -25.33
N PRO A 486 7.77 -16.34 -26.16
CA PRO A 486 8.09 -16.74 -27.53
C PRO A 486 8.77 -18.12 -27.59
N PRO A 487 8.34 -19.03 -28.48
CA PRO A 487 8.99 -20.32 -28.64
C PRO A 487 10.47 -20.17 -29.05
N THR A 488 11.33 -21.06 -28.53
CA THR A 488 12.77 -21.09 -28.87
C THR A 488 13.06 -21.33 -30.36
N THR A 489 12.08 -21.81 -31.13
CA THR A 489 12.15 -21.94 -32.59
C THR A 489 12.05 -20.61 -33.33
N GLN A 490 11.82 -19.52 -32.61
CA GLN A 490 11.70 -18.14 -33.12
C GLN A 490 10.49 -17.90 -34.03
N VAL A 491 9.54 -18.85 -34.07
CA VAL A 491 8.36 -18.80 -34.94
C VAL A 491 7.35 -17.71 -34.54
N ALA A 492 7.44 -17.19 -33.31
CA ALA A 492 6.54 -16.17 -32.76
C ALA A 492 7.31 -15.19 -31.85
N ASN A 493 8.49 -14.74 -32.29
CA ASN A 493 9.28 -13.74 -31.57
C ASN A 493 8.61 -12.36 -31.59
N PHE A 494 8.90 -11.54 -30.58
CA PHE A 494 8.47 -10.13 -30.57
C PHE A 494 9.17 -9.28 -31.64
N PHE A 495 10.45 -9.56 -31.89
CA PHE A 495 11.27 -8.82 -32.84
C PHE A 495 11.84 -9.73 -33.94
N ASP A 496 12.02 -9.16 -35.14
CA ASP A 496 12.72 -9.79 -36.24
C ASP A 496 14.26 -9.61 -36.13
N SER A 497 15.01 -10.06 -37.14
CA SER A 497 16.48 -9.96 -37.13
C SER A 497 17.02 -8.53 -37.27
N ASN A 498 16.16 -7.54 -37.54
CA ASN A 498 16.51 -6.12 -37.67
C ASN A 498 15.98 -5.30 -36.48
N ASP A 499 15.63 -5.95 -35.37
CA ASP A 499 15.03 -5.35 -34.17
C ASP A 499 13.71 -4.59 -34.45
N SER A 500 13.02 -4.93 -35.54
CA SER A 500 11.68 -4.43 -35.84
C SER A 500 10.62 -5.34 -35.23
N PHE A 501 9.50 -4.78 -34.78
CA PHE A 501 8.40 -5.60 -34.28
C PHE A 501 7.93 -6.60 -35.36
N THR A 502 7.72 -7.84 -34.95
CA THR A 502 6.93 -8.78 -35.75
C THR A 502 5.44 -8.51 -35.50
N GLN A 503 4.56 -9.18 -36.23
CA GLN A 503 3.11 -9.11 -35.96
C GLN A 503 2.74 -9.60 -34.54
N ILE A 504 3.55 -10.48 -33.94
CA ILE A 504 3.38 -10.91 -32.54
C ILE A 504 3.82 -9.79 -31.58
N GLY A 505 4.96 -9.16 -31.89
CA GLY A 505 5.46 -8.00 -31.14
C GLY A 505 4.52 -6.81 -31.15
N GLU A 506 4.04 -6.42 -32.33
CA GLU A 506 3.05 -5.35 -32.49
C GLU A 506 1.79 -5.66 -31.67
N LEU A 507 1.25 -6.88 -31.82
CA LEU A 507 0.06 -7.31 -31.10
C LEU A 507 0.24 -7.25 -29.58
N TYR A 508 1.36 -7.74 -29.04
CA TYR A 508 1.58 -7.76 -27.59
C TYR A 508 1.89 -6.37 -27.01
N ASN A 509 2.63 -5.54 -27.77
CA ASN A 509 2.96 -4.18 -27.38
C ASN A 509 1.72 -3.26 -27.37
N GLU A 510 0.90 -3.31 -28.42
CA GLU A 510 -0.29 -2.44 -28.56
C GLU A 510 -1.45 -2.84 -27.63
N PHE A 511 -1.41 -4.05 -27.08
CA PHE A 511 -2.49 -4.55 -26.23
C PHE A 511 -2.43 -3.93 -24.83
N MET A 512 -3.44 -3.14 -24.47
CA MET A 512 -3.51 -2.46 -23.17
C MET A 512 -3.88 -3.44 -22.05
N SER A 513 -3.16 -3.38 -20.94
CA SER A 513 -3.40 -4.27 -19.80
C SER A 513 -4.22 -3.61 -18.70
N THR A 514 -5.01 -4.42 -17.99
CA THR A 514 -5.83 -4.02 -16.85
C THR A 514 -5.09 -4.26 -15.53
N LYS A 515 -5.64 -3.72 -14.44
CA LYS A 515 -5.10 -3.83 -13.08
C LYS A 515 -4.94 -5.29 -12.65
N SER A 516 -3.80 -5.67 -12.04
CA SER A 516 -3.62 -7.04 -11.54
C SER A 516 -4.45 -7.34 -10.29
N ILE A 517 -4.58 -6.35 -9.39
CA ILE A 517 -5.44 -6.36 -8.20
C ILE A 517 -6.24 -5.07 -8.27
N THR A 518 -7.57 -5.15 -8.18
CA THR A 518 -8.46 -3.98 -8.39
C THR A 518 -8.97 -3.37 -7.09
N GLU A 519 -8.90 -4.15 -6.02
CA GLU A 519 -9.45 -3.88 -4.72
C GLU A 519 -8.66 -2.77 -4.02
N THR A 520 -9.37 -1.82 -3.42
CA THR A 520 -8.77 -0.73 -2.61
C THR A 520 -8.23 -1.26 -1.29
N ARG A 521 -8.80 -2.37 -0.80
CA ARG A 521 -8.36 -3.15 0.36
C ARG A 521 -8.45 -4.62 0.00
N TYR A 522 -7.36 -5.36 0.14
CA TYR A 522 -7.30 -6.75 -0.27
C TYR A 522 -6.73 -7.62 0.84
N VAL A 523 -7.47 -8.66 1.20
CA VAL A 523 -6.98 -9.76 2.03
C VAL A 523 -6.63 -10.89 1.08
N SER A 524 -5.36 -11.27 1.00
CA SER A 524 -4.96 -12.34 0.10
C SER A 524 -5.60 -13.65 0.55
N SER A 525 -6.33 -14.29 -0.37
CA SER A 525 -6.61 -15.72 -0.24
C SER A 525 -5.30 -16.51 -0.29
N SER A 526 -5.23 -17.61 0.43
CA SER A 526 -4.12 -18.56 0.37
C SER A 526 -4.63 -19.99 0.46
N ASN A 527 -3.75 -20.96 0.20
CA ASN A 527 -4.07 -22.38 0.39
C ASN A 527 -4.41 -22.74 1.85
N LEU A 528 -3.99 -21.94 2.84
CA LEU A 528 -4.25 -22.20 4.26
C LEU A 528 -5.54 -21.55 4.75
N ASP A 529 -5.93 -20.42 4.15
CA ASP A 529 -7.01 -19.60 4.66
C ASP A 529 -7.68 -18.74 3.59
N SER A 530 -9.00 -18.83 3.55
CA SER A 530 -9.88 -18.04 2.71
C SER A 530 -10.77 -17.08 3.52
N GLU A 531 -10.45 -16.82 4.79
CA GLU A 531 -11.20 -15.86 5.60
C GLU A 531 -11.20 -14.47 4.96
N ASN A 532 -12.37 -13.85 5.01
CA ASN A 532 -12.60 -12.47 4.63
C ASN A 532 -12.70 -11.62 5.90
N TYR A 533 -12.12 -10.42 5.85
CA TYR A 533 -12.24 -9.43 6.90
C TYR A 533 -13.25 -8.36 6.45
N ASN A 534 -14.08 -7.91 7.39
CA ASN A 534 -14.84 -6.69 7.19
C ASN A 534 -13.95 -5.51 7.55
N PHE A 535 -13.85 -4.54 6.65
CA PHE A 535 -13.08 -3.33 6.88
C PHE A 535 -14.03 -2.19 7.22
N GLU A 536 -13.70 -1.45 8.28
CA GLU A 536 -14.41 -0.23 8.57
C GLU A 536 -14.06 0.86 7.56
N GLN A 537 -15.05 1.70 7.25
CA GLN A 537 -14.83 2.92 6.49
C GLN A 537 -14.53 4.05 7.47
N ILE A 538 -13.42 4.76 7.24
CA ILE A 538 -13.17 5.99 7.97
C ILE A 538 -14.10 7.04 7.38
N GLU A 539 -15.06 7.53 8.17
CA GLU A 539 -15.84 8.71 7.81
C GLU A 539 -14.98 9.94 7.98
N CYS A 540 -14.95 10.79 6.95
CA CYS A 540 -14.24 12.05 7.02
C CYS A 540 -15.03 13.07 7.84
N ASN A 541 -14.37 13.77 8.75
CA ASN A 541 -14.95 14.92 9.45
C ASN A 541 -14.17 16.19 9.08
N PRO A 542 -14.79 17.15 8.37
CA PRO A 542 -14.13 18.38 7.95
C PRO A 542 -13.54 19.21 9.10
N ASP A 543 -14.08 19.07 10.32
CA ASP A 543 -13.70 19.86 11.48
C ASP A 543 -12.58 19.22 12.34
N ASP A 544 -12.15 17.99 12.04
CA ASP A 544 -11.22 17.22 12.91
C ASP A 544 -9.87 17.92 13.13
N GLU A 545 -9.36 18.67 12.14
CA GLU A 545 -8.09 19.40 12.31
C GLU A 545 -8.22 20.78 12.95
N PHE A 546 -9.35 21.45 12.77
CA PHE A 546 -9.53 22.81 13.27
C PHE A 546 -9.99 22.86 14.73
N LEU A 547 -10.41 21.72 15.26
CA LEU A 547 -10.52 21.47 16.70
C LEU A 547 -9.16 21.10 17.33
N SER A 548 -8.17 20.69 16.52
CA SER A 548 -6.79 20.47 16.96
C SER A 548 -5.92 21.70 16.69
N ILE A 549 -5.99 22.70 17.57
CA ILE A 549 -4.94 23.71 17.66
C ILE A 549 -3.64 22.99 18.03
N ASN A 550 -2.66 22.96 17.11
CA ASN A 550 -1.24 22.66 17.34
C ASN A 550 -0.97 21.75 18.56
N SER A 551 -1.11 20.44 18.40
CA SER A 551 -0.42 19.50 19.28
C SER A 551 1.06 19.45 18.92
N LEU A 552 1.75 20.58 19.13
CA LEU A 552 3.08 20.51 19.72
C LEU A 552 2.86 19.78 21.04
N GLU A 553 3.59 18.68 21.23
CA GLU A 553 3.69 17.90 22.46
C GLU A 553 3.66 18.81 23.70
N LEU A 554 2.46 19.04 24.21
CA LEU A 554 2.18 19.56 25.53
C LEU A 554 0.99 18.75 25.97
N ASP A 555 1.27 17.70 26.74
CA ASP A 555 0.29 17.12 27.65
C ASP A 555 -0.48 18.28 28.29
N GLU A 556 -1.74 18.48 27.92
CA GLU A 556 -2.64 19.30 28.74
C GLU A 556 -2.71 18.58 30.09
N GLU A 557 -1.92 19.03 31.06
CA GLU A 557 -1.95 18.53 32.42
C GLU A 557 -3.39 18.64 32.92
N ILE A 558 -4.07 17.51 33.05
CA ILE A 558 -5.40 17.49 33.63
C ILE A 558 -5.28 17.94 35.08
N ILE A 559 -5.84 19.12 35.38
CA ILE A 559 -5.77 19.70 36.72
C ILE A 559 -6.94 19.20 37.56
N ILE A 560 -6.61 18.62 38.71
CA ILE A 560 -7.60 18.28 39.74
C ILE A 560 -7.57 19.32 40.86
N TYR A 561 -8.73 19.82 41.27
CA TYR A 561 -8.84 20.80 42.35
C TYR A 561 -10.08 20.61 43.23
N PRO A 562 -10.00 20.90 44.55
CA PRO A 562 -8.76 21.17 45.28
C PRO A 562 -7.87 19.92 45.35
N ASN A 563 -6.55 20.10 45.35
CA ASN A 563 -5.58 19.04 45.60
C ASN A 563 -4.44 19.64 46.44
N PRO A 564 -4.29 19.30 47.73
CA PRO A 564 -5.01 18.26 48.46
C PRO A 564 -6.50 18.54 48.73
N SER A 565 -7.32 17.49 48.90
CA SER A 565 -8.76 17.61 49.21
C SER A 565 -9.22 16.71 50.37
N SER A 566 -10.31 17.11 51.03
CA SER A 566 -10.98 16.32 52.07
C SER A 566 -12.18 15.54 51.53
N ASP A 567 -13.14 16.15 50.86
CA ASP A 567 -14.39 15.44 50.56
C ASP A 567 -14.68 15.30 49.06
N TYR A 568 -14.28 16.29 48.25
CA TYR A 568 -14.57 16.31 46.81
C TYR A 568 -13.39 16.83 45.98
N ILE A 569 -13.20 16.27 44.79
CA ILE A 569 -12.25 16.76 43.79
C ILE A 569 -12.98 17.00 42.46
N ASN A 570 -12.57 18.03 41.73
CA ASN A 570 -13.09 18.34 40.39
C ASN A 570 -11.97 18.22 39.37
N ILE A 571 -12.30 17.71 38.19
CA ILE A 571 -11.40 17.66 37.04
C ILE A 571 -11.74 18.86 36.15
N ASN A 572 -10.76 19.71 35.84
CA ASN A 572 -10.97 20.80 34.89
C ASN A 572 -10.94 20.25 33.46
N THR A 573 -12.08 19.81 32.94
CA THR A 573 -12.20 19.25 31.59
C THR A 573 -13.55 19.56 30.98
N GLU A 574 -13.56 19.83 29.67
CA GLU A 574 -14.77 19.94 28.84
C GLU A 574 -15.11 18.59 28.17
N GLU A 575 -14.28 17.54 28.37
CA GLU A 575 -14.50 16.19 27.81
C GLU A 575 -15.61 15.43 28.56
N GLU A 576 -16.38 14.61 27.83
CA GLU A 576 -17.36 13.70 28.43
C GLU A 576 -16.67 12.60 29.24
N ILE A 577 -17.13 12.37 30.47
CA ILE A 577 -16.55 11.40 31.39
C ILE A 577 -17.16 10.02 31.15
N TRP A 578 -16.48 9.16 30.39
CA TRP A 578 -16.92 7.78 30.15
C TRP A 578 -16.19 6.76 31.04
N LYS A 579 -15.05 7.13 31.64
CA LYS A 579 -14.34 6.30 32.62
C LYS A 579 -13.77 7.12 33.76
N LEU A 580 -14.13 6.74 34.98
CA LEU A 580 -13.66 7.38 36.21
C LEU A 580 -13.39 6.35 37.30
N GLN A 581 -12.12 6.18 37.68
CA GLN A 581 -11.70 5.18 38.66
C GLN A 581 -10.62 5.73 39.60
N ILE A 582 -10.65 5.34 40.87
CA ILE A 582 -9.55 5.57 41.79
C ILE A 582 -8.72 4.31 41.93
N ILE A 583 -7.41 4.44 41.77
CA ILE A 583 -6.41 3.41 41.97
C ILE A 583 -5.64 3.72 43.26
N LYS A 584 -5.74 2.84 44.24
CA LYS A 584 -4.96 2.92 45.48
C LYS A 584 -3.51 2.48 45.23
N MET A 585 -2.59 2.87 46.11
CA MET A 585 -1.16 2.48 46.01
C MET A 585 -0.90 0.97 46.12
N ASN A 586 -1.85 0.19 46.62
CA ASN A 586 -1.80 -1.28 46.64
C ASN A 586 -2.39 -1.92 45.36
N GLY A 587 -2.77 -1.13 44.35
CA GLY A 587 -3.34 -1.59 43.08
C GLY A 587 -4.85 -1.83 43.07
N GLU A 588 -5.53 -1.67 44.22
CA GLU A 588 -6.99 -1.80 44.31
C GLU A 588 -7.70 -0.67 43.54
N LYS A 589 -8.67 -1.03 42.69
CA LYS A 589 -9.44 -0.11 41.84
C LYS A 589 -10.84 0.10 42.39
N ILE A 590 -11.33 1.34 42.37
CA ILE A 590 -12.67 1.74 42.80
C ILE A 590 -13.32 2.52 41.66
N ASP A 591 -14.41 2.00 41.10
CA ASP A 591 -15.21 2.69 40.10
C ASP A 591 -16.03 3.82 40.73
N LEU A 592 -16.14 4.93 40.01
CA LEU A 592 -16.89 6.11 40.43
C LEU A 592 -18.00 6.43 39.43
N SER A 593 -19.05 7.06 39.91
CA SER A 593 -20.09 7.66 39.07
C SER A 593 -20.01 9.19 39.18
N PRO A 594 -20.12 9.93 38.06
CA PRO A 594 -20.10 11.38 38.11
C PRO A 594 -21.29 11.91 38.92
N SER A 595 -21.02 12.84 39.84
CA SER A 595 -22.04 13.54 40.62
C SER A 595 -21.98 15.03 40.31
N GLY A 596 -23.12 15.73 40.32
CA GLY A 596 -23.19 17.17 40.00
C GLY A 596 -22.40 18.10 40.95
N ASN A 597 -21.85 17.58 42.05
CA ASN A 597 -21.04 18.31 43.02
C ASN A 597 -19.54 17.98 42.95
N GLY A 598 -19.10 17.25 41.91
CA GLY A 598 -17.72 16.75 41.77
C GLY A 598 -17.57 15.28 42.13
N ILE A 599 -16.34 14.81 42.23
CA ILE A 599 -15.99 13.42 42.54
C ILE A 599 -15.88 13.26 44.06
N ASP A 600 -16.77 12.48 44.65
CA ASP A 600 -16.74 12.18 46.09
C ASP A 600 -15.53 11.30 46.41
N ILE A 601 -14.68 11.76 47.33
CA ILE A 601 -13.53 11.03 47.88
C ILE A 601 -13.57 10.93 49.40
N SER A 602 -14.69 11.30 50.04
CA SER A 602 -14.84 11.34 51.50
C SER A 602 -14.65 9.96 52.16
N PHE A 603 -14.90 8.89 51.42
CA PHE A 603 -14.74 7.50 51.85
C PHE A 603 -13.28 7.03 51.92
N LEU A 604 -12.33 7.79 51.35
CA LEU A 604 -10.90 7.43 51.36
C LEU A 604 -10.22 7.82 52.67
N SER A 605 -9.26 7.00 53.11
CA SER A 605 -8.34 7.37 54.20
C SER A 605 -7.30 8.39 53.72
N LYS A 606 -6.71 9.15 54.65
CA LYS A 606 -5.64 10.12 54.32
C LYS A 606 -4.49 9.43 53.59
N GLY A 607 -4.07 9.96 52.45
CA GLY A 607 -3.07 9.30 51.61
C GLY A 607 -2.98 9.85 50.20
N ILE A 608 -2.17 9.18 49.38
CA ILE A 608 -1.95 9.49 47.97
C ILE A 608 -2.70 8.47 47.13
N TYR A 609 -3.43 8.95 46.13
CA TYR A 609 -4.22 8.14 45.22
C TYR A 609 -3.98 8.55 43.78
N ILE A 610 -4.26 7.62 42.88
CA ILE A 610 -4.28 7.85 41.44
C ILE A 610 -5.73 7.88 40.99
N LEU A 611 -6.11 8.87 40.21
CA LEU A 611 -7.38 8.98 39.51
C LEU A 611 -7.12 8.62 38.04
N ASN A 612 -7.86 7.66 37.53
CA ASN A 612 -7.92 7.33 36.11
C ASN A 612 -9.18 7.99 35.53
N PHE A 613 -8.97 8.94 34.63
CA PHE A 613 -9.98 9.69 33.91
C PHE A 613 -9.81 9.42 32.42
N ASN A 614 -10.78 8.78 31.76
CA ASN A 614 -10.73 8.48 30.32
C ASN A 614 -9.38 7.87 29.85
N ASN A 615 -8.81 6.95 30.65
CA ASN A 615 -7.49 6.33 30.49
C ASN A 615 -6.26 7.23 30.75
N ARG A 616 -6.44 8.49 31.17
CA ARG A 616 -5.37 9.38 31.65
C ARG A 616 -5.24 9.30 33.17
N ILE A 617 -4.01 9.33 33.66
CA ILE A 617 -3.66 9.06 35.07
C ILE A 617 -3.24 10.35 35.77
N ILE A 618 -3.88 10.67 36.90
CA ILE A 618 -3.61 11.90 37.65
C ILE A 618 -3.50 11.60 39.13
N LYS A 619 -2.56 12.23 39.83
CA LYS A 619 -2.29 11.97 41.25
C LYS A 619 -2.95 13.02 42.15
N PHE A 620 -3.64 12.60 43.20
CA PHE A 620 -4.20 13.49 44.21
C PHE A 620 -3.89 13.07 45.64
N VAL A 621 -3.96 14.04 46.55
CA VAL A 621 -3.71 13.87 47.98
C VAL A 621 -5.02 14.04 48.76
N LYS A 622 -5.39 13.02 49.52
CA LYS A 622 -6.50 13.05 50.48
C LYS A 622 -5.99 13.51 51.85
N ASN A 623 -6.54 14.62 52.33
CA ASN A 623 -6.26 15.20 53.64
C ASN A 623 -7.10 14.60 54.77
#